data_AF-K7WTC9-F1
#
_entry.id   AF-K7WTC9-F1
#
_cell.length_a   1.000
_cell.length_b   1.000
_cell.length_c   1.000
_cell.angle_alpha   90.00
_cell.angle_beta   90.00
_cell.angle_gamma   90.00
#
_symmetry.space_group_name_H-M   'P 1'
#
loop_
_entity.id
_entity.type
_entity.pdbx_description
1 polymer ?
#
loop_
_entity_poly.entity_id
_entity_poly.type
_entity_poly.pdbx_seq_one_letter_code
_entity_poly.pdbx_strand_id
1 'polypeptide(L)'
;SLFSFSEQNLVDCDPQSNGCAGGSPFSAFMFISRTQNGQINLENDYPYTGTDTNDCKFDPSKGYGRITGFMSVQAQSEEDLFKCVASVGPI
;
A
#
# COMPACT_ATOMS: atom_id res chain seq x y z
N SER A 1 -19.92 4.06 -1.98
CA SER A 1 -18.96 3.62 -3.01
C SER A 1 -17.66 3.26 -2.33
N LEU A 2 -16.90 2.31 -2.90
CA LEU A 2 -15.55 1.99 -2.45
C LEU A 2 -14.56 2.86 -3.24
N PHE A 3 -13.54 3.40 -2.56
CA PHE A 3 -12.47 4.15 -3.22
C PHE A 3 -11.32 3.20 -3.59
N SER A 4 -10.80 3.34 -4.80
CA SER A 4 -9.60 2.62 -5.24
C SER A 4 -8.36 3.46 -4.93
N PHE A 5 -7.38 2.85 -4.28
CA PHE A 5 -6.08 3.46 -4.00
C PHE A 5 -5.13 3.24 -5.18
N SER A 6 -4.18 4.16 -5.37
CA SER A 6 -3.22 4.11 -6.48
C SER A 6 -2.11 3.10 -6.23
N GLU A 7 -2.07 2.01 -6.99
CA GLU A 7 -0.90 1.12 -7.00
C GLU A 7 0.33 1.82 -7.57
N GLN A 8 0.16 2.77 -8.51
CA GLN A 8 1.28 3.50 -9.11
C GLN A 8 2.05 4.36 -8.11
N ASN A 9 1.36 4.92 -7.10
CA ASN A 9 2.03 5.60 -6.00
C ASN A 9 3.09 4.68 -5.36
N LEU A 10 2.79 3.40 -5.14
CA LEU A 10 3.76 2.47 -4.56
C LEU A 10 4.87 2.10 -5.55
N VAL A 11 4.51 1.85 -6.82
CA VAL A 11 5.49 1.51 -7.87
C VAL A 11 6.56 2.60 -8.02
N ASP A 12 6.16 3.87 -8.04
CA ASP A 12 7.09 4.98 -8.29
C ASP A 12 7.74 5.55 -7.02
N CYS A 13 7.08 5.46 -5.86
CA CYS A 13 7.50 6.19 -4.66
C CYS A 13 8.15 5.34 -3.56
N ASP A 14 7.89 4.03 -3.48
CA ASP A 14 8.47 3.20 -2.41
C ASP A 14 9.96 2.89 -2.71
N PRO A 15 10.92 3.51 -2.00
CA PRO A 15 12.34 3.32 -2.29
C PRO A 15 12.86 1.95 -1.80
N GLN A 16 12.06 1.17 -1.07
CA GLN A 16 12.42 -0.17 -0.62
C GLN A 16 11.98 -1.26 -1.59
N SER A 17 11.18 -0.90 -2.59
CA SER A 17 10.72 -1.79 -3.65
C SER A 17 11.48 -1.50 -4.95
N ASN A 18 11.38 -2.40 -5.92
CA ASN A 18 11.99 -2.28 -7.24
C ASN A 18 10.92 -2.01 -8.31
N GLY A 19 9.89 -1.24 -7.95
CA GLY A 19 8.75 -0.96 -8.82
C GLY A 19 8.15 -2.23 -9.43
N CYS A 20 8.05 -2.27 -10.76
CA CYS A 20 7.54 -3.41 -11.53
C CYS A 20 8.39 -4.69 -11.40
N ALA A 21 9.65 -4.60 -10.95
CA ALA A 21 10.49 -5.77 -10.69
C ALA A 21 10.23 -6.43 -9.33
N GLY A 22 9.32 -5.87 -8.53
CA GLY A 22 8.80 -6.48 -7.32
C GLY A 22 9.12 -5.72 -6.03
N GLY A 23 8.43 -6.09 -4.96
CA GLY A 23 8.49 -5.47 -3.65
C GLY A 23 7.77 -6.33 -2.61
N SER A 24 7.63 -5.82 -1.38
CA SER A 24 6.89 -6.51 -0.32
C SER A 24 5.74 -5.65 0.21
N PRO A 25 4.56 -6.23 0.53
CA PRO A 25 3.47 -5.47 1.16
C PRO A 25 3.88 -4.83 2.49
N PHE A 26 4.73 -5.51 3.26
CA PHE A 26 5.21 -4.99 4.54
C PHE A 26 6.05 -3.72 4.39
N SER A 27 7.00 -3.71 3.44
CA SER A 27 7.80 -2.51 3.14
C SER A 27 6.93 -1.38 2.60
N ALA A 28 5.96 -1.69 1.74
CA ALA A 28 5.03 -0.70 1.19
C ALA A 28 4.18 -0.03 2.28
N PHE A 29 3.59 -0.79 3.21
CA PHE A 29 2.83 -0.23 4.33
C PHE A 29 3.70 0.60 5.27
N MET A 30 4.93 0.14 5.51
CA MET A 30 5.92 0.87 6.31
C MET A 30 6.30 2.20 5.66
N PHE A 31 6.55 2.20 4.35
CA PHE A 31 6.84 3.39 3.56
C PHE A 31 5.68 4.39 3.64
N ILE A 32 4.45 3.96 3.34
CA ILE A 32 3.26 4.82 3.41
C ILE A 32 3.10 5.43 4.82
N SER A 33 3.16 4.60 5.85
CA SER A 33 2.99 5.01 7.25
C SER A 33 4.03 6.04 7.69
N ARG A 34 5.30 5.84 7.31
CA ARG A 34 6.43 6.67 7.79
C ARG A 34 6.68 7.92 6.96
N THR A 35 6.44 7.86 5.65
CA THR A 35 6.87 8.90 4.71
C THR A 35 5.70 9.68 4.13
N GLN A 36 4.51 9.07 4.01
CA GLN A 36 3.32 9.71 3.44
C GLN A 36 2.24 10.02 4.49
N ASN A 37 2.62 10.15 5.77
CA ASN A 37 1.68 10.33 6.89
C ASN A 37 0.61 9.23 7.02
N GLY A 38 0.87 8.05 6.46
CA GLY A 38 -0.09 6.94 6.36
C GLY A 38 -1.07 7.07 5.19
N GLN A 39 -0.94 8.08 4.33
CA GLN A 39 -1.88 8.38 3.27
C GLN A 39 -1.34 7.93 1.92
N ILE A 40 -2.24 7.69 0.96
CA ILE A 40 -1.93 7.26 -0.40
C ILE A 40 -2.89 7.97 -1.35
N ASN A 41 -2.46 8.31 -2.56
CA ASN A 41 -3.38 8.90 -3.54
C ASN A 41 -4.41 7.86 -4.00
N LEU A 42 -5.58 8.35 -4.44
CA LEU A 42 -6.58 7.51 -5.09
C LEU A 42 -6.19 7.23 -6.54
N GLU A 43 -6.71 6.14 -7.10
CA GLU A 43 -6.46 5.74 -8.48
C GLU A 43 -6.81 6.83 -9.50
N ASN A 44 -7.86 7.61 -9.25
CA ASN A 44 -8.25 8.72 -10.13
C ASN A 44 -7.27 9.90 -10.10
N ASP A 45 -6.51 10.06 -9.02
CA ASP A 45 -5.54 11.15 -8.86
C ASP A 45 -4.14 10.75 -9.32
N TYR A 46 -3.81 9.46 -9.25
CA TYR A 46 -2.54 8.89 -9.67
C TYR A 46 -2.79 7.52 -10.34
N PRO A 47 -3.18 7.48 -11.62
CA PRO A 47 -3.59 6.24 -12.27
C PRO A 47 -2.46 5.23 -12.48
N TYR A 48 -2.80 3.94 -12.48
CA TYR A 48 -1.89 2.85 -12.79
C TYR A 48 -1.47 2.86 -14.27
N THR A 49 -0.16 2.83 -14.50
CA THR A 49 0.44 2.81 -15.83
C THR A 49 1.11 1.48 -16.17
N GLY A 50 1.31 0.61 -15.16
CA GLY A 50 1.95 -0.69 -15.37
C GLY A 50 3.42 -0.63 -15.76
N THR A 51 4.10 0.47 -15.44
CA THR A 51 5.52 0.66 -15.75
C THR A 51 6.19 1.51 -14.67
N ASP A 52 7.51 1.36 -14.56
CA ASP A 52 8.36 2.23 -13.75
C ASP A 52 8.47 3.59 -14.45
N THR A 53 7.73 4.58 -13.98
CA THR A 53 7.86 5.94 -14.55
C THR A 53 9.12 6.62 -14.04
N ASN A 54 9.68 6.12 -12.93
CA ASN A 54 10.81 6.69 -12.20
C ASN A 54 10.54 8.15 -11.76
N ASP A 55 9.28 8.53 -11.64
CA ASP A 55 8.84 9.86 -11.25
C ASP A 55 7.73 9.72 -10.19
N CYS A 56 8.10 9.86 -8.92
CA CYS A 56 7.15 9.82 -7.81
C CYS A 56 6.28 11.07 -7.78
N LYS A 57 4.97 10.91 -8.01
CA LYS A 57 3.99 12.01 -8.07
C LYS A 57 3.03 12.02 -6.88
N PHE A 58 3.45 11.50 -5.73
CA PHE A 58 2.62 11.57 -4.52
C PHE A 58 2.26 13.03 -4.21
N ASP A 59 0.95 13.33 -4.20
CA ASP A 59 0.42 14.63 -3.84
C ASP A 59 -0.24 14.57 -2.45
N PRO A 60 0.37 15.15 -1.40
CA PRO A 60 -0.17 15.11 -0.05
C PRO A 60 -1.51 15.85 0.09
N SER A 61 -1.83 16.80 -0.80
CA SER A 61 -3.13 17.49 -0.79
C SER A 61 -4.27 16.58 -1.26
N LYS A 62 -3.94 15.50 -1.95
CA LYS A 62 -4.84 14.45 -2.44
C LYS A 62 -4.63 13.11 -1.72
N GLY A 63 -3.91 13.11 -0.60
CA GLY A 63 -3.70 11.92 0.21
C GLY A 63 -5.01 11.45 0.83
N TYR A 64 -5.34 10.18 0.66
CA TYR A 64 -6.56 9.57 1.19
C TYR A 64 -6.24 8.42 2.14
N GLY A 65 -7.17 8.17 3.08
CA GLY A 65 -7.00 7.16 4.13
C GLY A 65 -5.89 7.51 5.12
N ARG A 66 -5.66 6.60 6.09
CA ARG A 66 -4.50 6.66 6.99
C ARG A 66 -4.19 5.28 7.56
N ILE A 67 -3.01 4.75 7.27
CA ILE A 67 -2.46 3.56 7.93
C ILE A 67 -2.04 3.97 9.35
N THR A 68 -2.72 3.43 10.35
CA THR A 68 -2.41 3.64 11.78
C THR A 68 -1.66 2.47 12.41
N GLY A 69 -1.55 1.35 11.70
CA GLY A 69 -0.85 0.16 12.14
C GLY A 69 -0.97 -0.96 11.09
N PHE A 70 -0.16 -2.00 11.28
CA PHE A 70 -0.15 -3.22 10.48
C PHE A 70 0.22 -4.38 11.40
N MET A 71 -0.27 -5.58 11.08
CA MET A 71 0.01 -6.81 11.83
C MET A 71 0.43 -7.91 10.86
N SER A 72 1.16 -8.90 11.35
CA SER A 72 1.51 -10.10 10.60
C SER A 72 0.70 -11.28 11.10
N VAL A 73 0.18 -12.08 10.19
CA VAL A 73 -0.33 -13.42 10.51
C VAL A 73 0.83 -14.34 10.84
N GLN A 74 0.64 -15.24 11.80
CA GLN A 74 1.62 -16.26 12.12
C GLN A 74 1.94 -17.11 10.89
N ALA A 75 3.22 -17.21 10.55
CA ALA A 75 3.68 -17.96 9.40
C ALA A 75 3.17 -19.41 9.44
N GLN A 76 2.62 -19.87 8.31
CA GLN A 76 2.09 -21.22 8.10
C GLN A 76 0.91 -21.61 9.02
N SER A 77 0.24 -20.66 9.66
CA SER A 77 -0.95 -20.90 10.47
C SER A 77 -2.23 -20.49 9.73
N GLU A 78 -2.88 -21.45 9.07
CA GLU A 78 -4.19 -21.20 8.45
C GLU A 78 -5.28 -20.86 9.48
N GLU A 79 -5.13 -21.36 10.71
CA GLU A 79 -6.05 -21.03 11.81
C GLU A 79 -5.94 -19.54 12.19
N ASP A 80 -4.72 -19.01 12.26
CA ASP A 80 -4.51 -17.58 12.54
C ASP A 80 -4.98 -16.71 11.37
N LEU A 81 -4.69 -17.13 10.13
CA LEU A 81 -5.22 -16.46 8.93
C LEU A 81 -6.75 -16.40 8.94
N PHE A 82 -7.43 -17.52 9.23
CA PHE A 82 -8.89 -17.57 9.32
C PHE A 82 -9.44 -16.59 10.36
N LYS A 83 -8.83 -16.56 11.57
CA LYS A 83 -9.23 -15.63 12.64
C LYS A 83 -9.04 -14.18 12.22
N CYS A 84 -7.91 -13.84 11.60
CA CYS A 84 -7.64 -12.49 11.11
C CYS A 84 -8.63 -12.07 10.02
N VAL A 85 -8.89 -12.92 9.04
CA VAL A 85 -9.89 -12.65 7.98
C VAL A 85 -11.28 -12.40 8.57
N ALA A 86 -11.69 -13.22 9.53
CA ALA A 86 -13.03 -13.13 10.13
C ALA A 86 -13.21 -11.92 11.07
N SER A 87 -12.14 -11.46 11.73
CA SER A 87 -12.22 -10.42 12.77
C SER A 87 -11.67 -9.05 12.36
N VAL A 88 -10.74 -8.99 11.41
CA VAL A 88 -10.08 -7.76 10.95
C VAL A 88 -10.57 -7.36 9.56
N GLY A 89 -10.70 -8.32 8.65
CA GLY A 89 -11.07 -8.10 7.25
C GLY A 89 -10.08 -8.73 6.28
N PRO A 90 -10.06 -8.31 5.00
CA PRO A 90 -9.10 -8.81 4.02
C PRO A 90 -7.65 -8.67 4.53
N ILE A 91 -6.85 -9.73 4.33
CA ILE A 91 -5.45 -9.85 4.75
C ILE A 91 -4.55 -9.88 3.53
#